data_AF-A0A935WVQ6-F1
#
_entry.id   AF-A0A935WVQ6-F1
#
_cell.length_a   1.000
_cell.length_b   1.000
_cell.length_c   1.000
_cell.angle_alpha   90.00
_cell.angle_beta   90.00
_cell.angle_gamma   90.00
#
_symmetry.space_group_name_H-M   'P 1'
#
loop_
_entity.id
_entity.type
_entity.pdbx_description
1 polymer ?
#
loop_
_entity_poly.entity_id
_entity_poly.type
_entity_poly.pdbx_seq_one_letter_code
_entity_poly.pdbx_strand_id
1 'polypeptide(L)'
;MGGILAEDIGPSSVKRSWRNGLFAPRYQVKLIGLFSLHALLVGGFLLALNEVWLVSVIDRFAPEVGSNPALPEDFGPAILQIVHQLSATVILYMLLCIILGTYLAHRTAGPMYRLSKALEEVEAGRLTTCVFRSKDEAQGLARAFNAMVETLRSPRDRPSTKESPSALSAPARRSFRSLWIAPRFQAKYLIFGALNGVMLTCFYFAFVRRLLLGPMLSAVSDALGSEAARTVYMGEIDPMLGRGIALAVAGLVLSSLASIVFSHRTAGPQQRLRACFDAVAGGQIGVRCQLRAGDHLAELAAAFNRAMEAHELRAASPSGDQSDHASEASRE
;
A
#
# COMPACT_ATOMS: atom_id res chain seq x y z
N MET A 1 -57.88 -3.01 1.68
CA MET A 1 -56.84 -3.88 2.28
C MET A 1 -56.08 -4.58 1.16
N GLY A 2 -55.16 -3.85 0.51
CA GLY A 2 -54.28 -4.40 -0.53
C GLY A 2 -52.85 -4.37 -0.03
N GLY A 3 -52.32 -5.55 0.34
CA GLY A 3 -50.93 -5.70 0.78
C GLY A 3 -49.99 -5.57 -0.40
N ILE A 4 -49.20 -4.51 -0.41
CA ILE A 4 -48.08 -4.34 -1.34
C ILE A 4 -46.99 -5.32 -0.90
N LEU A 5 -46.85 -6.40 -1.66
CA LEU A 5 -45.77 -7.37 -1.51
C LEU A 5 -44.45 -6.66 -1.77
N ALA A 6 -43.61 -6.58 -0.74
CA ALA A 6 -42.22 -6.17 -0.88
C ALA A 6 -41.53 -7.22 -1.76
N GLU A 7 -41.24 -6.82 -3.00
CA GLU A 7 -40.49 -7.63 -3.95
C GLU A 7 -39.06 -7.78 -3.41
N ASP A 8 -38.75 -8.99 -2.99
CA ASP A 8 -37.46 -9.40 -2.45
C ASP A 8 -36.43 -9.36 -3.59
N ILE A 9 -35.82 -8.19 -3.81
CA ILE A 9 -34.70 -8.03 -4.74
C ILE A 9 -33.48 -8.72 -4.10
N GLY A 10 -33.43 -10.04 -4.25
CA GLY A 10 -32.30 -10.85 -3.83
C GLY A 10 -31.00 -10.33 -4.49
N PRO A 11 -29.87 -10.32 -3.77
CA PRO A 11 -28.62 -9.81 -4.29
C PRO A 11 -28.18 -10.67 -5.48
N SER A 12 -28.33 -10.13 -6.69
CA SER A 12 -27.83 -10.77 -7.91
C SER A 12 -26.32 -10.96 -7.76
N SER A 13 -25.92 -12.21 -7.58
CA SER A 13 -24.51 -12.60 -7.42
C SER A 13 -23.83 -12.56 -8.79
N VAL A 14 -23.59 -11.36 -9.30
CA VAL A 14 -22.79 -11.15 -10.49
C VAL A 14 -21.41 -11.77 -10.23
N LYS A 15 -21.15 -12.93 -10.85
CA LYS A 15 -19.84 -13.60 -10.82
C LYS A 15 -18.79 -12.64 -11.34
N ARG A 16 -18.03 -12.04 -10.41
CA ARG A 16 -16.95 -11.11 -10.76
C ARG A 16 -15.82 -11.90 -11.41
N SER A 17 -15.69 -11.76 -12.72
CA SER A 17 -14.51 -12.23 -13.45
C SER A 17 -13.26 -11.49 -12.94
N TRP A 18 -12.18 -12.23 -12.68
CA TRP A 18 -10.88 -11.70 -12.25
C TRP A 18 -10.30 -10.67 -13.23
N ARG A 19 -10.73 -10.71 -14.51
CA ARG A 19 -10.36 -9.72 -15.53
C ARG A 19 -10.88 -8.31 -15.24
N ASN A 20 -11.92 -8.17 -14.42
CA ASN A 20 -12.43 -6.86 -13.97
C ASN A 20 -11.81 -6.42 -12.63
N GLY A 21 -10.76 -7.09 -12.15
CA GLY A 21 -10.15 -6.84 -10.85
C GLY A 21 -9.27 -5.59 -10.74
N LEU A 22 -8.84 -5.02 -11.89
CA LEU A 22 -8.02 -3.80 -11.94
C LEU A 22 -8.93 -2.57 -11.94
N PHE A 23 -9.21 -2.04 -10.76
CA PHE A 23 -9.96 -0.80 -10.58
C PHE A 23 -8.94 0.35 -10.46
N ALA A 24 -8.97 1.33 -11.36
CA ALA A 24 -7.93 2.36 -11.53
C ALA A 24 -6.53 1.77 -11.83
N PRO A 25 -6.32 1.22 -13.05
CA PRO A 25 -5.10 0.49 -13.40
C PRO A 25 -3.83 1.31 -13.17
N ARG A 26 -3.86 2.63 -13.40
CA ARG A 26 -2.71 3.50 -13.16
C ARG A 26 -2.29 3.54 -11.69
N TYR A 27 -3.23 3.71 -10.77
CA TYR A 27 -2.93 3.77 -9.34
C TYR A 27 -2.52 2.40 -8.80
N GLN A 28 -3.26 1.36 -9.18
CA GLN A 28 -2.99 0.00 -8.73
C GLN A 28 -1.64 -0.53 -9.27
N VAL A 29 -1.31 -0.28 -10.54
CA VAL A 29 -0.01 -0.65 -11.13
C VAL A 29 1.14 0.12 -10.50
N LYS A 30 0.98 1.42 -10.21
CA LYS A 30 2.00 2.19 -9.48
C LYS A 30 2.28 1.58 -8.11
N LEU A 31 1.23 1.18 -7.39
CA LEU A 31 1.37 0.66 -6.05
C LEU A 31 1.93 -0.76 -6.01
N ILE A 32 1.41 -1.65 -6.86
CA ILE A 32 1.97 -3.00 -7.03
C ILE A 32 3.42 -2.90 -7.50
N GLY A 33 3.70 -2.07 -8.50
CA GLY A 33 5.05 -1.83 -9.02
C GLY A 33 6.01 -1.36 -7.93
N LEU A 34 5.59 -0.45 -7.04
CA LEU A 34 6.40 0.00 -5.92
C LEU A 34 6.72 -1.14 -4.93
N PHE A 35 5.73 -1.94 -4.53
CA PHE A 35 5.96 -3.06 -3.62
C PHE A 35 6.80 -4.17 -4.26
N SER A 36 6.57 -4.47 -5.53
CA SER A 36 7.36 -5.44 -6.29
C SER A 36 8.80 -4.96 -6.46
N LEU A 37 9.02 -3.68 -6.79
CA LEU A 37 10.35 -3.10 -6.87
C LEU A 37 11.06 -3.16 -5.52
N HIS A 38 10.38 -2.82 -4.42
CA HIS A 38 10.92 -2.94 -3.07
C HIS A 38 11.35 -4.38 -2.76
N ALA A 39 10.48 -5.36 -3.03
CA ALA A 39 10.77 -6.78 -2.83
C ALA A 39 11.96 -7.25 -3.69
N LEU A 40 12.06 -6.78 -4.93
CA LEU A 40 13.17 -7.09 -5.84
C LEU A 40 14.48 -6.46 -5.39
N LEU A 41 14.47 -5.21 -4.94
CA LEU A 41 15.67 -4.53 -4.47
C LEU A 41 16.18 -5.16 -3.17
N VAL A 42 15.31 -5.36 -2.18
CA VAL A 42 15.72 -5.94 -0.90
C VAL A 42 16.06 -7.42 -1.05
N GLY A 43 15.18 -8.20 -1.68
CA GLY A 43 15.38 -9.63 -1.88
C GLY A 43 16.56 -9.93 -2.82
N GLY A 44 16.67 -9.21 -3.93
CA GLY A 44 17.78 -9.34 -4.86
C GLY A 44 19.12 -8.94 -4.26
N PHE A 45 19.15 -7.88 -3.43
CA PHE A 45 20.35 -7.51 -2.69
C PHE A 45 20.79 -8.60 -1.71
N LEU A 46 19.84 -9.18 -0.96
CA LEU A 46 20.13 -10.29 -0.04
C LEU A 46 20.60 -11.54 -0.79
N LEU A 47 20.03 -11.83 -1.96
CA LEU A 47 20.45 -12.93 -2.83
C LEU A 47 21.88 -12.72 -3.35
N ALA A 48 22.19 -11.52 -3.85
CA ALA A 48 23.53 -11.21 -4.35
C ALA A 48 24.59 -11.32 -3.24
N LEU A 49 24.30 -10.84 -2.03
CA LEU A 49 25.21 -10.97 -0.89
C LEU A 49 25.43 -12.43 -0.47
N ASN A 50 24.38 -13.24 -0.55
CA ASN A 50 24.46 -14.66 -0.28
C ASN A 50 25.37 -15.38 -1.31
N GLU A 51 25.23 -15.07 -2.60
CA GLU A 51 26.12 -15.62 -3.64
C GLU A 51 27.57 -15.19 -3.46
N VAL A 52 27.84 -13.90 -3.18
CA VAL A 52 29.21 -13.41 -2.90
C VAL A 52 29.80 -14.13 -1.68
N TRP A 53 29.00 -14.35 -0.65
CA TRP A 53 29.42 -15.09 0.53
C TRP A 53 29.75 -16.55 0.19
N LEU A 54 28.89 -17.23 -0.56
CA LEU A 54 29.11 -18.61 -0.99
C LEU A 54 30.45 -18.76 -1.70
N VAL A 55 30.70 -17.91 -2.70
CA VAL A 55 31.96 -17.92 -3.45
C VAL A 55 33.13 -17.70 -2.50
N SER A 56 33.00 -16.76 -1.55
CA SER A 56 34.05 -16.50 -0.56
C SER A 56 34.30 -17.67 0.42
N VAL A 57 33.31 -18.52 0.66
CA VAL A 57 33.45 -19.74 1.46
C VAL A 57 34.10 -20.83 0.62
N ILE A 58 33.58 -21.07 -0.59
CA ILE A 58 34.15 -22.05 -1.53
C ILE A 58 35.62 -21.74 -1.78
N ASP A 59 35.99 -20.51 -2.12
CA ASP A 59 37.38 -20.13 -2.42
C ASP A 59 38.32 -20.32 -1.22
N ARG A 60 37.81 -20.11 0.00
CA ARG A 60 38.60 -20.30 1.23
C ARG A 60 38.81 -21.76 1.59
N PHE A 61 37.80 -22.61 1.38
CA PHE A 61 37.87 -24.02 1.73
C PHE A 61 38.29 -24.92 0.57
N ALA A 62 38.20 -24.49 -0.68
CA ALA A 62 38.53 -25.30 -1.86
C ALA A 62 39.96 -25.89 -1.83
N PRO A 63 41.01 -25.17 -1.39
CA PRO A 63 42.35 -25.74 -1.27
C PRO A 63 42.42 -26.88 -0.24
N GLU A 64 41.70 -26.75 0.88
CA GLU A 64 41.65 -27.76 1.92
C GLU A 64 40.79 -28.97 1.49
N VAL A 65 39.67 -28.72 0.81
CA VAL A 65 38.77 -29.75 0.26
C VAL A 65 39.46 -30.61 -0.79
N GLY A 66 40.22 -30.00 -1.70
CA GLY A 66 40.90 -30.74 -2.76
C GLY A 66 42.13 -31.52 -2.31
N SER A 67 42.69 -31.21 -1.14
CA SER A 67 43.93 -31.83 -0.64
C SER A 67 43.75 -32.71 0.58
N ASN A 68 42.61 -32.63 1.29
CA ASN A 68 42.38 -33.37 2.52
C ASN A 68 41.49 -34.61 2.28
N PRO A 69 42.05 -35.83 2.30
CA PRO A 69 41.26 -37.05 2.13
C PRO A 69 40.30 -37.33 3.29
N ALA A 70 40.38 -36.59 4.39
CA ALA A 70 39.45 -36.70 5.51
C ALA A 70 38.11 -35.99 5.26
N LEU A 71 37.99 -35.17 4.21
CA LEU A 71 36.72 -34.50 3.91
C LEU A 71 35.77 -35.44 3.15
N PRO A 72 34.48 -35.50 3.55
CA PRO A 72 33.50 -36.32 2.87
C PRO A 72 33.35 -35.95 1.38
N GLU A 73 33.25 -36.96 0.51
CA GLU A 73 33.06 -36.76 -0.94
C GLU A 73 31.78 -35.95 -1.27
N ASP A 74 30.83 -35.90 -0.35
CA ASP A 74 29.55 -35.19 -0.47
C ASP A 74 29.58 -33.73 0.01
N PHE A 75 30.73 -33.22 0.46
CA PHE A 75 30.86 -31.85 0.98
C PHE A 75 30.49 -30.77 -0.07
N GLY A 76 30.98 -30.90 -1.29
CA GLY A 76 30.66 -29.98 -2.40
C GLY A 76 29.16 -29.95 -2.74
N PRO A 77 28.54 -31.11 -3.00
CA PRO A 77 27.09 -31.22 -3.17
C PRO A 77 26.27 -30.63 -2.01
N ALA A 78 26.71 -30.82 -0.76
CA ALA A 78 26.04 -30.25 0.41
C ALA A 78 26.04 -28.71 0.39
N ILE A 79 27.17 -28.09 0.02
CA ILE A 79 27.27 -26.62 -0.14
C ILE A 79 26.30 -26.13 -1.23
N LEU A 80 26.27 -26.78 -2.40
CA LEU A 80 25.35 -26.39 -3.48
C LEU A 80 23.87 -26.54 -3.07
N GLN A 81 23.54 -27.60 -2.33
CA GLN A 81 22.18 -27.81 -1.82
C GLN A 81 21.75 -26.69 -0.86
N ILE A 82 22.63 -26.29 0.06
CA ILE A 82 22.42 -25.16 0.97
C ILE A 82 22.06 -23.90 0.18
N VAL A 83 22.82 -23.59 -0.87
CA VAL A 83 22.66 -22.39 -1.69
C VAL A 83 21.32 -22.40 -2.39
N HIS A 84 20.99 -23.50 -3.06
CA HIS A 84 19.71 -23.64 -3.73
C HIS A 84 18.53 -23.46 -2.77
N GLN A 85 18.60 -24.00 -1.55
CA GLN A 85 17.55 -23.82 -0.56
C GLN A 85 17.47 -22.37 -0.03
N LEU A 86 18.62 -21.70 0.14
CA LEU A 86 18.69 -20.31 0.61
C LEU A 86 18.15 -19.36 -0.48
N SER A 87 18.49 -19.59 -1.74
CA SER A 87 17.97 -18.88 -2.91
C SER A 87 16.46 -19.11 -3.08
N ALA A 88 15.99 -20.36 -2.97
CA ALA A 88 14.56 -20.69 -3.02
C ALA A 88 13.77 -19.97 -1.89
N THR A 89 14.37 -19.86 -0.70
CA THR A 89 13.79 -19.16 0.44
C THR A 89 13.63 -17.66 0.18
N VAL A 90 14.67 -17.00 -0.34
CA VAL A 90 14.61 -15.57 -0.71
C VAL A 90 13.53 -15.34 -1.78
N ILE A 91 13.45 -16.21 -2.79
CA ILE A 91 12.43 -16.15 -3.83
C ILE A 91 11.01 -16.29 -3.23
N LEU A 92 10.80 -17.27 -2.35
CA LEU A 92 9.51 -17.48 -1.70
C LEU A 92 9.08 -16.25 -0.88
N TYR A 93 10.02 -15.65 -0.14
CA TYR A 93 9.77 -14.42 0.61
C TYR A 93 9.42 -13.24 -0.32
N MET A 94 10.11 -13.08 -1.46
CA MET A 94 9.78 -12.07 -2.45
C MET A 94 8.37 -12.24 -3.00
N LEU A 95 7.98 -13.48 -3.34
CA LEU A 95 6.62 -13.79 -3.80
C LEU A 95 5.57 -13.43 -2.73
N LEU A 96 5.83 -13.78 -1.47
CA LEU A 96 4.94 -13.42 -0.36
C LEU A 96 4.79 -11.90 -0.21
N CYS A 97 5.88 -11.13 -0.35
CA CYS A 97 5.84 -9.67 -0.33
C CYS A 97 5.01 -9.09 -1.48
N ILE A 98 5.14 -9.64 -2.68
CA ILE A 98 4.35 -9.23 -3.86
C ILE A 98 2.86 -9.51 -3.63
N ILE A 99 2.51 -10.68 -3.10
CA ILE A 99 1.12 -11.08 -2.79
C ILE A 99 0.52 -10.12 -1.75
N LEU A 100 1.23 -9.89 -0.64
CA LEU A 100 0.77 -9.00 0.43
C LEU A 100 0.67 -7.54 -0.05
N GLY A 101 1.65 -7.05 -0.80
CA GLY A 101 1.64 -5.72 -1.41
C GLY A 101 0.46 -5.55 -2.36
N THR A 102 0.16 -6.56 -3.18
CA THR A 102 -1.01 -6.57 -4.07
C THR A 102 -2.32 -6.55 -3.30
N TYR A 103 -2.43 -7.32 -2.21
CA TYR A 103 -3.60 -7.32 -1.34
C TYR A 103 -3.85 -5.92 -0.73
N LEU A 104 -2.81 -5.28 -0.19
CA LEU A 104 -2.90 -3.92 0.34
C LEU A 104 -3.23 -2.89 -0.75
N ALA A 105 -2.67 -3.06 -1.94
CA ALA A 105 -2.96 -2.20 -3.08
C ALA A 105 -4.44 -2.27 -3.46
N HIS A 106 -5.01 -3.47 -3.51
CA HIS A 106 -6.42 -3.64 -3.85
C HIS A 106 -7.35 -3.01 -2.80
N ARG A 107 -7.03 -3.17 -1.51
CA ARG A 107 -7.82 -2.62 -0.40
C ARG A 107 -7.81 -1.09 -0.33
N THR A 108 -6.80 -0.44 -0.92
CA THR A 108 -6.72 1.02 -1.02
C THR A 108 -7.23 1.56 -2.35
N ALA A 109 -6.91 0.91 -3.47
CA ALA A 109 -7.30 1.34 -4.82
C ALA A 109 -8.81 1.23 -5.06
N GLY A 110 -9.45 0.17 -4.58
CA GLY A 110 -10.89 -0.05 -4.77
C GLY A 110 -11.77 1.12 -4.30
N PRO A 111 -11.62 1.58 -3.04
CA PRO A 111 -12.32 2.76 -2.54
C PRO A 111 -12.03 4.04 -3.33
N MET A 112 -10.77 4.28 -3.71
CA MET A 112 -10.40 5.48 -4.46
C MET A 112 -11.03 5.48 -5.86
N TYR A 113 -11.09 4.32 -6.52
CA TYR A 113 -11.77 4.18 -7.80
C TYR A 113 -13.27 4.45 -7.69
N ARG A 114 -13.95 3.90 -6.67
CA ARG A 114 -15.39 4.15 -6.43
C ARG A 114 -15.67 5.63 -6.19
N LEU A 115 -14.79 6.30 -5.45
CA LEU A 115 -14.92 7.72 -5.18
C LEU A 115 -14.68 8.55 -6.44
N SER A 116 -13.69 8.20 -7.27
CA SER A 116 -13.48 8.84 -8.57
C SER A 116 -14.72 8.74 -9.44
N LYS A 117 -15.32 7.55 -9.52
CA LYS A 117 -16.57 7.35 -10.27
C LYS A 117 -17.72 8.16 -9.70
N ALA A 118 -17.88 8.21 -8.38
CA ALA A 118 -18.90 9.04 -7.76
C ALA A 118 -18.70 10.54 -8.04
N LEU A 119 -17.45 11.02 -8.12
CA LEU A 119 -17.15 12.40 -8.53
C LEU A 119 -17.47 12.65 -10.00
N GLU A 120 -17.20 11.70 -10.89
CA GLU A 120 -17.60 11.79 -12.31
C GLU A 120 -19.13 11.84 -12.46
N GLU A 121 -19.88 11.11 -11.62
CA GLU A 121 -21.35 11.18 -11.58
C GLU A 121 -21.83 12.57 -11.13
N VAL A 122 -21.21 13.14 -10.09
CA VAL A 122 -21.49 14.51 -9.64
C VAL A 122 -21.13 15.54 -10.72
N GLU A 123 -20.01 15.36 -11.42
CA GLU A 123 -19.60 16.16 -12.58
C GLU A 123 -20.68 16.13 -13.67
N ALA A 124 -21.28 14.97 -13.93
CA ALA A 124 -22.41 14.80 -14.85
C ALA A 124 -23.77 15.31 -14.31
N GLY A 125 -23.81 15.88 -13.11
CA GLY A 125 -25.03 16.39 -12.47
C GLY A 125 -25.84 15.32 -11.72
N ARG A 126 -25.37 14.07 -11.69
CA ARG A 126 -25.99 12.99 -10.93
C ARG A 126 -25.40 12.96 -9.53
N LEU A 127 -26.11 13.60 -8.60
CA LEU A 127 -25.72 13.71 -7.19
C LEU A 127 -25.89 12.35 -6.48
N THR A 128 -24.99 11.40 -6.74
CA THR A 128 -25.00 10.04 -6.17
C THR A 128 -24.12 9.93 -4.93
N THR A 129 -24.48 9.04 -4.01
CA THR A 129 -23.66 8.76 -2.82
C THR A 129 -22.64 7.66 -3.11
N CYS A 130 -21.54 7.68 -2.36
CA CYS A 130 -20.49 6.68 -2.42
C CYS A 130 -20.50 5.82 -1.16
N VAL A 131 -20.47 4.48 -1.33
CA VAL A 131 -20.39 3.53 -0.22
C VAL A 131 -19.16 2.65 -0.38
N PHE A 132 -18.33 2.62 0.67
CA PHE A 132 -17.19 1.72 0.78
C PHE A 132 -17.53 0.49 1.63
N ARG A 133 -16.80 -0.60 1.46
CA ARG A 133 -16.97 -1.82 2.27
C ARG A 133 -16.52 -1.56 3.70
N SER A 134 -17.13 -2.22 4.69
CA SER A 134 -16.83 -2.01 6.11
C SER A 134 -15.34 -2.11 6.48
N LYS A 135 -14.57 -2.94 5.76
CA LYS A 135 -13.12 -3.12 5.96
C LYS A 135 -12.25 -2.12 5.19
N ASP A 136 -12.80 -1.23 4.38
CA ASP A 136 -12.02 -0.27 3.61
C ASP A 136 -11.48 0.85 4.51
N GLU A 137 -10.24 1.28 4.28
CA GLU A 137 -9.53 2.22 5.17
C GLU A 137 -10.03 3.69 5.04
N ALA A 138 -10.76 4.00 3.96
CA ALA A 138 -11.18 5.36 3.62
C ALA A 138 -12.65 5.69 4.00
N GLN A 139 -13.25 4.96 4.94
CA GLN A 139 -14.65 5.18 5.36
C GLN A 139 -14.99 6.63 5.73
N GLY A 140 -14.07 7.33 6.40
CA GLY A 140 -14.26 8.75 6.73
C GLY A 140 -14.36 9.66 5.50
N LEU A 141 -13.69 9.29 4.40
CA LEU A 141 -13.72 10.03 3.15
C LEU A 141 -15.05 9.85 2.42
N ALA A 142 -15.60 8.63 2.39
CA ALA A 142 -16.93 8.37 1.83
C ALA A 142 -18.03 9.13 2.58
N ARG A 143 -17.96 9.18 3.92
CA ARG A 143 -18.91 9.97 4.72
C ARG A 143 -18.84 11.47 4.39
N ALA A 144 -17.64 12.04 4.33
CA ALA A 144 -17.45 13.44 3.96
C ALA A 144 -17.96 13.74 2.55
N PHE A 145 -17.68 12.85 1.59
CA PHE A 145 -18.21 12.96 0.23
C PHE A 145 -19.74 12.91 0.19
N ASN A 146 -20.38 12.01 0.94
CA ASN A 146 -21.84 11.91 0.96
C ASN A 146 -22.49 13.15 1.59
N ALA A 147 -21.88 13.70 2.64
CA ALA A 147 -22.34 14.96 3.24
C ALA A 147 -22.24 16.12 2.24
N MET A 148 -21.13 16.20 1.48
CA MET A 148 -20.99 17.16 0.38
C MET A 148 -22.12 17.01 -0.63
N VAL A 149 -22.36 15.79 -1.13
CA VAL A 149 -23.41 15.53 -2.13
C VAL A 149 -24.79 15.95 -1.62
N GLU A 150 -25.08 15.70 -0.34
CA GLU A 150 -26.36 16.09 0.27
C GLU A 150 -26.53 17.62 0.30
N THR A 151 -25.47 18.36 0.65
CA THR A 151 -25.48 19.83 0.60
C THR A 151 -25.68 20.36 -0.82
N LEU A 152 -25.15 19.66 -1.84
CA LEU A 152 -25.38 20.01 -3.24
C LEU A 152 -26.82 19.76 -3.70
N ARG A 153 -27.50 18.73 -3.16
CA ARG A 153 -28.89 18.40 -3.51
C ARG A 153 -29.90 19.40 -2.98
N SER A 154 -29.66 19.91 -1.78
CA SER A 154 -30.60 20.79 -1.08
C SER A 154 -29.96 22.16 -0.77
N PRO A 155 -29.73 23.03 -1.77
CA PRO A 155 -29.15 24.36 -1.53
C PRO A 155 -29.99 25.26 -0.62
N ARG A 156 -31.25 24.91 -0.36
CA ARG A 156 -32.25 25.76 0.34
C ARG A 156 -31.97 25.92 1.84
N ASP A 157 -31.30 24.96 2.47
CA ASP A 157 -30.98 24.97 3.90
C ASP A 157 -29.56 25.45 4.19
N ARG A 158 -28.98 26.27 3.31
CA ARG A 158 -27.66 26.86 3.56
C ARG A 158 -27.72 27.68 4.84
N PRO A 159 -26.99 27.31 5.91
CA PRO A 159 -26.76 28.25 6.99
C PRO A 159 -26.12 29.49 6.36
N SER A 160 -26.70 30.65 6.59
CA SER A 160 -26.17 31.95 6.13
C SER A 160 -24.94 32.31 6.97
N THR A 161 -23.93 31.46 6.96
CA THR A 161 -22.66 31.68 7.65
C THR A 161 -21.91 32.77 6.90
N LYS A 162 -22.08 34.02 7.36
CA LYS A 162 -21.41 35.24 6.88
C LYS A 162 -19.90 35.27 7.11
N GLU A 163 -19.33 34.25 7.74
CA GLU A 163 -17.88 34.14 7.88
C GLU A 163 -17.37 33.10 6.91
N SER A 164 -17.05 33.56 5.70
CA SER A 164 -16.15 32.82 4.81
C SER A 164 -14.83 32.70 5.57
N PRO A 165 -14.37 31.49 5.95
CA PRO A 165 -13.03 31.32 6.48
C PRO A 165 -12.08 31.60 5.33
N SER A 166 -11.71 32.87 5.19
CA SER A 166 -10.73 33.38 4.25
C SER A 166 -9.49 32.51 4.35
N ALA A 167 -9.29 31.71 3.30
CA ALA A 167 -8.20 30.79 3.09
C ALA A 167 -8.11 29.67 4.15
N LEU A 168 -8.12 28.42 3.67
CA LEU A 168 -7.20 27.42 4.21
C LEU A 168 -5.80 28.04 4.11
N SER A 169 -5.41 28.78 5.15
CA SER A 169 -4.17 29.53 5.25
C SER A 169 -3.02 28.60 4.87
N ALA A 170 -2.09 29.10 4.06
CA ALA A 170 -0.89 28.39 3.64
C ALA A 170 -0.31 27.58 4.81
N PRO A 171 0.08 26.31 4.59
CA PRO A 171 0.38 25.41 5.69
C PRO A 171 1.47 26.01 6.59
N ALA A 172 1.10 26.33 7.83
CA ALA A 172 2.05 26.74 8.86
C ALA A 172 3.23 25.77 8.89
N ARG A 173 4.45 26.29 9.00
CA ARG A 173 5.70 25.49 9.02
C ARG A 173 5.52 24.30 9.97
N ARG A 174 5.38 23.11 9.41
CA ARG A 174 5.09 21.89 10.17
C ARG A 174 6.32 21.49 10.96
N SER A 175 6.22 21.50 12.28
CA SER A 175 7.25 20.91 13.14
C SER A 175 7.25 19.39 12.96
N PHE A 176 8.37 18.74 13.25
CA PHE A 176 8.51 17.27 13.13
C PHE A 176 7.47 16.50 13.96
N ARG A 177 6.88 17.12 15.00
CA ARG A 177 5.77 16.54 15.78
C ARG A 177 4.47 16.40 14.98
N SER A 178 4.34 17.07 13.84
CA SER A 178 3.21 16.96 12.90
C SER A 178 3.36 15.83 11.87
N LEU A 179 4.39 14.99 11.92
CA LEU A 179 4.55 13.89 10.96
C LEU A 179 3.38 12.89 10.98
N TRP A 180 2.71 12.75 12.13
CA TRP A 180 1.60 11.84 12.35
C TRP A 180 0.26 12.50 11.99
N ILE A 181 -0.06 12.52 10.71
CA ILE A 181 -1.29 13.12 10.17
C ILE A 181 -2.49 12.19 10.41
N ALA A 182 -2.28 10.88 10.28
CA ALA A 182 -3.32 9.87 10.41
C ALA A 182 -2.76 8.67 11.19
N PRO A 183 -2.66 8.77 12.53
CA PRO A 183 -1.86 7.85 13.34
C PRO A 183 -2.30 6.40 13.19
N ARG A 184 -3.61 6.14 13.08
CA ARG A 184 -4.15 4.79 12.91
C ARG A 184 -3.80 4.18 11.56
N PHE A 185 -3.78 4.99 10.50
CA PHE A 185 -3.41 4.54 9.16
C PHE A 185 -1.90 4.34 9.07
N GLN A 186 -1.11 5.32 9.50
CA GLN A 186 0.34 5.27 9.49
C GLN A 186 0.89 4.12 10.36
N ALA A 187 0.32 3.90 11.55
CA ALA A 187 0.70 2.78 12.40
C ALA A 187 0.49 1.43 11.72
N LYS A 188 -0.60 1.24 10.95
CA LYS A 188 -0.84 -0.04 10.25
C LYS A 188 0.25 -0.33 9.20
N TYR A 189 0.65 0.67 8.41
CA TYR A 189 1.71 0.50 7.41
C TYR A 189 3.09 0.34 8.05
N LEU A 190 3.35 1.07 9.14
CA LEU A 190 4.58 0.92 9.91
C LEU A 190 4.67 -0.48 10.54
N ILE A 191 3.61 -0.95 11.21
CA ILE A 191 3.51 -2.29 11.77
C ILE A 191 3.66 -3.34 10.68
N PHE A 192 3.04 -3.14 9.51
CA PHE A 192 3.18 -4.05 8.38
C PHE A 192 4.63 -4.12 7.89
N GLY A 193 5.29 -2.98 7.68
CA GLY A 193 6.70 -2.93 7.28
C GLY A 193 7.63 -3.56 8.33
N ALA A 194 7.37 -3.28 9.61
CA ALA A 194 8.13 -3.84 10.73
C ALA A 194 7.95 -5.36 10.84
N LEU A 195 6.71 -5.85 10.81
CA LEU A 195 6.39 -7.28 10.83
C LEU A 195 7.03 -8.00 9.65
N ASN A 196 7.00 -7.39 8.46
CA ASN A 196 7.60 -7.97 7.27
C ASN A 196 9.13 -8.10 7.41
N GLY A 197 9.81 -7.07 7.93
CA GLY A 197 11.26 -7.12 8.19
C GLY A 197 11.64 -8.06 9.35
N VAL A 198 10.83 -8.13 10.41
CA VAL A 198 11.02 -9.12 11.49
C VAL A 198 10.83 -10.53 10.97
N MET A 199 9.77 -10.77 10.18
CA MET A 199 9.53 -12.06 9.56
C MET A 199 10.70 -12.47 8.66
N LEU A 200 11.20 -11.57 7.81
CA LEU A 200 12.40 -11.80 6.99
C LEU A 200 13.61 -12.19 7.85
N THR A 201 13.85 -11.43 8.92
CA THR A 201 14.97 -11.67 9.84
C THR A 201 14.85 -13.04 10.49
N CYS A 202 13.69 -13.35 11.10
CA CYS A 202 13.44 -14.63 11.75
C CYS A 202 13.52 -15.79 10.75
N PHE A 203 13.00 -15.62 9.53
CA PHE A 203 13.02 -16.66 8.52
C PHE A 203 14.45 -16.94 8.05
N TYR A 204 15.22 -15.89 7.75
CA TYR A 204 16.64 -15.99 7.41
C TYR A 204 17.42 -16.71 8.53
N PHE A 205 17.19 -16.33 9.79
CA PHE A 205 17.90 -16.91 10.92
C PHE A 205 17.55 -18.35 11.23
N ALA A 206 16.26 -18.67 11.28
CA ALA A 206 15.80 -20.04 11.51
C ALA A 206 16.35 -20.95 10.40
N PHE A 207 16.38 -20.44 9.17
CA PHE A 207 16.94 -21.13 8.03
C PHE A 207 18.47 -21.34 8.18
N VAL A 208 19.25 -20.27 8.33
CA VAL A 208 20.72 -20.35 8.46
C VAL A 208 21.09 -21.27 9.62
N ARG A 209 20.44 -21.13 10.78
CA ARG A 209 20.73 -21.98 11.93
C ARG A 209 20.41 -23.45 11.68
N ARG A 210 19.24 -23.75 11.10
CA ARG A 210 18.74 -25.14 10.99
C ARG A 210 19.33 -25.89 9.80
N LEU A 211 19.54 -25.22 8.68
CA LEU A 211 19.89 -25.85 7.40
C LEU A 211 21.36 -25.66 7.04
N LEU A 212 21.98 -24.54 7.42
CA LEU A 212 23.41 -24.33 7.20
C LEU A 212 24.23 -24.84 8.39
N LEU A 213 23.95 -24.26 9.56
CA LEU A 213 24.91 -24.28 10.64
C LEU A 213 24.95 -25.61 11.40
N GLY A 214 23.78 -26.22 11.63
CA GLY A 214 23.68 -27.52 12.30
C GLY A 214 24.41 -28.64 11.56
N PRO A 215 24.04 -28.93 10.29
CA PRO A 215 24.68 -29.99 9.52
C PRO A 215 26.18 -29.76 9.31
N MET A 216 26.59 -28.53 8.98
CA MET A 216 28.01 -28.19 8.78
C MET A 216 28.83 -28.41 10.06
N LEU A 217 28.35 -27.93 11.23
CA LEU A 217 29.07 -28.13 12.49
C LEU A 217 29.14 -29.59 12.90
N SER A 218 28.09 -30.37 12.65
CA SER A 218 28.12 -31.83 12.88
C SER A 218 29.20 -32.47 12.02
N ALA A 219 29.20 -32.21 10.70
CA ALA A 219 30.16 -32.79 9.77
C ALA A 219 31.61 -32.40 10.11
N VAL A 220 31.87 -31.13 10.43
CA VAL A 220 33.21 -30.68 10.83
C VAL A 220 33.62 -31.29 12.17
N SER A 221 32.69 -31.39 13.14
CA SER A 221 32.96 -32.02 14.44
C SER A 221 33.28 -33.51 14.30
N ASP A 222 32.57 -34.21 13.41
CA ASP A 222 32.76 -35.64 13.15
C ASP A 222 34.09 -35.91 12.42
N ALA A 223 34.49 -35.02 11.49
CA ALA A 223 35.71 -35.19 10.68
C ALA A 223 37.00 -34.72 11.38
N LEU A 224 36.97 -33.56 12.07
CA LEU A 224 38.16 -32.89 12.60
C LEU A 224 38.20 -32.83 14.14
N GLY A 225 37.16 -33.32 14.80
CA GLY A 225 36.99 -33.21 16.25
C GLY A 225 36.36 -31.88 16.69
N SER A 226 35.88 -31.87 17.93
CA SER A 226 35.09 -30.76 18.49
C SER A 226 35.87 -29.45 18.66
N GLU A 227 37.19 -29.51 18.85
CA GLU A 227 38.05 -28.33 19.01
C GLU A 227 38.28 -27.60 17.69
N ALA A 228 38.47 -28.34 16.59
CA ALA A 228 38.54 -27.78 15.25
C ALA A 228 37.19 -27.16 14.85
N ALA A 229 36.07 -27.86 15.10
CA ALA A 229 34.73 -27.33 14.85
C ALA A 229 34.44 -26.03 15.61
N ARG A 230 34.90 -25.92 16.86
CA ARG A 230 34.79 -24.69 17.65
C ARG A 230 35.61 -23.55 17.06
N THR A 231 36.81 -23.85 16.57
CA THR A 231 37.69 -22.84 15.94
C THR A 231 37.07 -22.30 14.66
N VAL A 232 36.53 -23.18 13.80
CA VAL A 232 35.78 -22.79 12.59
C VAL A 232 34.54 -21.97 12.95
N TYR A 233 33.81 -22.37 14.00
CA TYR A 233 32.65 -21.62 14.47
C TYR A 233 33.00 -20.19 14.89
N MET A 234 34.01 -20.03 15.75
CA MET A 234 34.39 -18.71 16.28
C MET A 234 35.12 -17.84 15.25
N GLY A 235 35.90 -18.43 14.35
CA GLY A 235 36.68 -17.69 13.35
C GLY A 235 35.88 -17.22 12.15
N GLU A 236 34.97 -18.07 11.64
CA GLU A 236 34.32 -17.83 10.35
C GLU A 236 32.81 -17.64 10.47
N ILE A 237 32.14 -18.49 11.27
CA ILE A 237 30.68 -18.50 11.35
C ILE A 237 30.16 -17.33 12.20
N ASP A 238 30.73 -17.07 13.37
CA ASP A 238 30.19 -16.05 14.29
C ASP A 238 30.25 -14.63 13.70
N PRO A 239 31.38 -14.18 13.09
CA PRO A 239 31.42 -12.89 12.39
C PRO A 239 30.42 -12.82 11.22
N MET A 240 30.18 -13.95 10.54
CA MET A 240 29.19 -14.05 9.47
C MET A 240 27.77 -13.88 10.00
N LEU A 241 27.40 -14.54 11.11
CA LEU A 241 26.11 -14.34 11.77
C LEU A 241 25.92 -12.87 12.15
N GLY A 242 26.98 -12.23 12.67
CA GLY A 242 27.00 -10.80 12.95
C GLY A 242 26.69 -9.92 11.72
N ARG A 243 27.31 -10.20 10.57
CA ARG A 243 27.02 -9.50 9.30
C ARG A 243 25.59 -9.76 8.81
N GLY A 244 25.12 -11.01 8.91
CA GLY A 244 23.75 -11.38 8.57
C GLY A 244 22.71 -10.61 9.40
N ILE A 245 22.95 -10.44 10.71
CA ILE A 245 22.15 -9.59 11.60
C ILE A 245 22.13 -8.16 11.11
N ALA A 246 23.32 -7.59 10.90
CA ALA A 246 23.46 -6.19 10.50
C ALA A 246 22.69 -5.90 9.20
N LEU A 247 22.76 -6.81 8.23
CA LEU A 247 22.04 -6.73 6.97
C LEU A 247 20.52 -6.87 7.14
N ALA A 248 20.08 -7.83 7.96
CA ALA A 248 18.66 -8.01 8.25
C ALA A 248 18.06 -6.77 8.93
N VAL A 249 18.79 -6.18 9.88
CA VAL A 249 18.44 -4.91 10.53
C VAL A 249 18.40 -3.77 9.53
N ALA A 250 19.39 -3.67 8.62
CA ALA A 250 19.39 -2.66 7.57
C ALA A 250 18.17 -2.80 6.64
N GLY A 251 17.83 -4.03 6.24
CA GLY A 251 16.64 -4.33 5.42
C GLY A 251 15.32 -3.95 6.13
N LEU A 252 15.22 -4.20 7.44
CA LEU A 252 14.10 -3.78 8.29
C LEU A 252 13.97 -2.25 8.33
N VAL A 253 15.08 -1.53 8.52
CA VAL A 253 15.10 -0.06 8.55
C VAL A 253 14.65 0.51 7.20
N LEU A 254 15.22 0.04 6.09
CA LEU A 254 14.86 0.48 4.75
C LEU A 254 13.39 0.22 4.42
N SER A 255 12.87 -0.96 4.76
CA SER A 255 11.46 -1.32 4.58
C SER A 255 10.51 -0.46 5.41
N SER A 256 10.92 -0.13 6.64
CA SER A 256 10.15 0.75 7.52
C SER A 256 10.12 2.18 6.97
N LEU A 257 11.25 2.71 6.50
CA LEU A 257 11.32 4.03 5.88
C LEU A 257 10.46 4.11 4.61
N ALA A 258 10.54 3.10 3.74
CA ALA A 258 9.71 3.04 2.53
C ALA A 258 8.21 3.06 2.88
N SER A 259 7.81 2.30 3.90
CA SER A 259 6.43 2.23 4.39
C SER A 259 5.94 3.57 4.97
N ILE A 260 6.80 4.31 5.68
CA ILE A 260 6.50 5.66 6.19
C ILE A 260 6.29 6.64 5.04
N VAL A 261 7.20 6.68 4.06
CA VAL A 261 7.10 7.56 2.89
C VAL A 261 5.82 7.27 2.12
N PHE A 262 5.53 5.99 1.87
CA PHE A 262 4.32 5.55 1.20
C PHE A 262 3.04 6.00 1.95
N SER A 263 3.01 5.75 3.27
CA SER A 263 1.86 6.10 4.09
C SER A 263 1.61 7.61 4.08
N HIS A 264 2.67 8.42 4.15
CA HIS A 264 2.55 9.88 4.12
C HIS A 264 2.01 10.40 2.77
N ARG A 265 2.48 9.85 1.65
CA ARG A 265 2.00 10.20 0.28
C ARG A 265 0.55 9.78 0.00
N THR A 266 -0.05 8.98 0.88
CA THR A 266 -1.44 8.53 0.76
C THR A 266 -2.35 9.22 1.77
N ALA A 267 -1.97 9.21 3.05
CA ALA A 267 -2.79 9.74 4.15
C ALA A 267 -2.96 11.26 4.11
N GLY A 268 -1.88 12.00 3.81
CA GLY A 268 -1.92 13.46 3.75
C GLY A 268 -2.91 13.97 2.68
N PRO A 269 -2.81 13.47 1.44
CA PRO A 269 -3.78 13.80 0.39
C PRO A 269 -5.21 13.40 0.72
N GLN A 270 -5.40 12.24 1.36
CA GLN A 270 -6.72 11.77 1.77
C GLN A 270 -7.38 12.73 2.77
N GLN A 271 -6.63 13.23 3.75
CA GLN A 271 -7.15 14.19 4.72
C GLN A 271 -7.46 15.54 4.06
N ARG A 272 -6.61 16.01 3.13
CA ARG A 272 -6.87 17.25 2.37
C ARG A 272 -8.13 17.15 1.53
N LEU A 273 -8.32 16.03 0.84
CA LEU A 273 -9.52 15.80 0.04
C LEU A 273 -10.76 15.74 0.94
N ARG A 274 -10.67 15.06 2.08
CA ARG A 274 -11.72 15.07 3.11
C ARG A 274 -12.07 16.49 3.54
N ALA A 275 -11.08 17.32 3.85
CA ALA A 275 -11.31 18.70 4.26
C ALA A 275 -12.02 19.52 3.17
N CYS A 276 -11.74 19.25 1.89
CA CYS A 276 -12.45 19.90 0.78
C CYS A 276 -13.92 19.45 0.72
N PHE A 277 -14.19 18.15 0.88
CA PHE A 277 -15.56 17.65 0.96
C PHE A 277 -16.31 18.24 2.17
N ASP A 278 -15.68 18.26 3.35
CA ASP A 278 -16.26 18.82 4.57
C ASP A 278 -16.54 20.34 4.39
N ALA A 279 -15.70 21.09 3.68
CA ALA A 279 -15.92 22.50 3.39
C ALA A 279 -17.13 22.74 2.47
N VAL A 280 -17.27 21.95 1.40
CA VAL A 280 -18.46 22.01 0.53
C VAL A 280 -19.71 21.56 1.28
N ALA A 281 -19.61 20.52 2.12
CA ALA A 281 -20.70 20.09 2.99
C ALA A 281 -21.16 21.22 3.94
N GLY A 282 -20.22 22.06 4.40
CA GLY A 282 -20.48 23.29 5.15
C GLY A 282 -20.97 24.48 4.31
N GLY A 283 -21.30 24.28 3.03
CA GLY A 283 -21.86 25.30 2.14
C GLY A 283 -20.84 26.08 1.30
N GLN A 284 -19.53 25.79 1.41
CA GLN A 284 -18.49 26.49 0.66
C GLN A 284 -18.31 25.89 -0.75
N ILE A 285 -19.17 26.28 -1.69
CA ILE A 285 -19.21 25.68 -3.04
C ILE A 285 -17.96 26.03 -3.88
N GLY A 286 -17.34 27.20 -3.68
CA GLY A 286 -16.16 27.64 -4.45
C GLY A 286 -14.83 26.98 -4.06
N VAL A 287 -14.83 25.99 -3.17
CA VAL A 287 -13.60 25.34 -2.71
C VAL A 287 -12.94 24.55 -3.84
N ARG A 288 -11.62 24.70 -3.97
CA ARG A 288 -10.79 23.90 -4.87
C ARG A 288 -9.81 23.05 -4.08
N CYS A 289 -9.70 21.77 -4.44
CA CYS A 289 -8.75 20.85 -3.85
C CYS A 289 -7.43 20.88 -4.63
N GLN A 290 -6.34 21.25 -3.97
CA GLN A 290 -4.99 21.19 -4.53
C GLN A 290 -4.11 20.25 -3.72
N LEU A 291 -3.51 19.29 -4.42
CA LEU A 291 -2.56 18.32 -3.88
C LEU A 291 -1.17 18.57 -4.47
N ARG A 292 -0.13 18.07 -3.79
CA ARG A 292 1.26 18.26 -4.22
C ARG A 292 1.57 17.39 -5.43
N ALA A 293 2.52 17.82 -6.25
CA ALA A 293 3.08 16.98 -7.30
C ALA A 293 3.63 15.68 -6.70
N GLY A 294 3.20 14.53 -7.25
CA GLY A 294 3.59 13.20 -6.77
C GLY A 294 2.70 12.63 -5.66
N ASP A 295 1.70 13.36 -5.18
CA ASP A 295 0.67 12.80 -4.29
C ASP A 295 -0.19 11.78 -5.05
N HIS A 296 -0.49 10.66 -4.40
CA HIS A 296 -1.17 9.53 -5.02
C HIS A 296 -2.63 9.80 -5.41
N LEU A 297 -3.25 10.82 -4.83
CA LEU A 297 -4.65 11.18 -5.04
C LEU A 297 -4.82 12.43 -5.90
N ALA A 298 -3.77 12.89 -6.59
CA ALA A 298 -3.83 14.10 -7.43
C ALA A 298 -4.94 14.04 -8.49
N GLU A 299 -5.13 12.90 -9.15
CA GLU A 299 -6.21 12.69 -10.13
C GLU A 299 -7.60 12.84 -9.49
N LEU A 300 -7.75 12.41 -8.23
CA LEU A 300 -9.01 12.48 -7.49
C LEU A 300 -9.34 13.93 -7.08
N ALA A 301 -8.32 14.72 -6.70
CA ALA A 301 -8.50 16.15 -6.47
C ALA A 301 -8.87 16.90 -7.76
N ALA A 302 -8.29 16.52 -8.90
CA ALA A 302 -8.68 17.06 -10.19
C ALA A 302 -10.14 16.70 -10.56
N ALA A 303 -10.56 15.45 -10.31
CA ALA A 303 -11.95 15.03 -10.50
C ALA A 303 -12.92 15.82 -9.60
N PHE A 304 -12.54 16.06 -8.34
CA PHE A 304 -13.32 16.93 -7.46
C PHE A 304 -13.47 18.36 -8.01
N ASN A 305 -12.39 18.98 -8.47
CA ASN A 305 -12.45 20.35 -8.98
C ASN A 305 -13.38 20.47 -10.19
N ARG A 306 -13.32 19.52 -11.14
CA ARG A 306 -14.24 19.50 -12.29
C ARG A 306 -15.68 19.29 -11.87
N ALA A 307 -15.93 18.41 -10.90
CA ALA A 307 -17.27 18.17 -10.39
C ALA A 307 -17.89 19.44 -9.77
N MET A 308 -17.09 20.20 -9.02
CA MET A 308 -17.52 21.47 -8.44
C MET A 308 -17.74 22.56 -9.49
N GLU A 309 -16.83 22.70 -10.47
CA GLU A 309 -16.98 23.66 -11.57
C GLU A 309 -18.23 23.37 -12.42
N ALA A 310 -18.47 22.11 -12.79
CA ALA A 310 -19.67 21.71 -13.53
C ALA A 310 -20.96 22.01 -12.74
N HIS A 311 -20.93 21.82 -11.42
CA HIS A 311 -22.05 22.18 -10.55
C HIS A 311 -22.28 23.69 -10.49
N GLU A 312 -21.23 24.50 -10.37
CA GLU A 312 -21.31 25.96 -10.40
C GLU A 312 -21.89 26.48 -11.73
N LEU A 313 -21.43 25.95 -12.87
CA LEU A 313 -21.93 26.32 -14.20
C LEU A 313 -23.44 26.00 -14.36
N ARG A 314 -23.89 24.85 -13.87
CA ARG A 314 -25.32 24.48 -13.88
C ARG A 314 -26.15 25.39 -12.97
N ALA A 315 -25.63 25.75 -11.80
CA ALA A 315 -26.32 26.65 -10.88
C ALA A 315 -26.39 28.10 -11.40
N ALA A 316 -25.41 28.52 -12.20
CA ALA A 316 -25.37 29.84 -12.83
C ALA A 316 -26.21 29.94 -14.11
N SER A 317 -26.48 28.81 -14.78
CA SER A 317 -27.37 28.77 -15.94
C SER A 317 -28.80 29.01 -15.45
N PRO A 318 -29.41 30.18 -15.68
CA PRO A 318 -30.80 30.40 -15.31
C PRO A 318 -31.60 29.31 -16.02
N SER A 319 -32.43 28.59 -15.27
CA SER A 319 -33.30 27.54 -15.78
C SER A 319 -34.15 28.08 -16.94
N GLY A 320 -33.62 27.99 -18.15
CA GLY A 320 -34.22 28.49 -19.39
C GLY A 320 -35.35 27.59 -19.89
N ASP A 321 -36.03 26.89 -18.98
CA ASP A 321 -37.01 25.85 -19.33
C ASP A 321 -38.13 25.72 -18.28
N GLN A 322 -38.59 26.87 -17.76
CA GLN A 322 -39.98 26.98 -17.25
C GLN A 322 -40.93 27.54 -18.33
N SER A 323 -40.48 27.66 -19.59
CA SER A 323 -41.31 28.19 -20.68
C SER A 323 -42.25 27.18 -21.34
N ASP A 324 -42.04 25.87 -21.17
CA ASP A 324 -42.80 24.87 -21.93
C ASP A 324 -44.13 24.44 -21.28
N HIS A 325 -44.46 24.94 -20.09
CA HIS A 325 -45.79 24.72 -19.48
C HIS A 325 -46.77 25.88 -19.69
N ALA A 326 -46.37 26.97 -20.34
CA ALA A 326 -47.27 28.08 -20.65
C ALA A 326 -47.92 27.98 -22.04
N SER A 327 -47.40 27.18 -22.99
CA SER A 327 -47.94 27.12 -24.36
C SER A 327 -49.04 26.07 -24.59
N GLU A 328 -49.29 25.15 -23.66
CA GLU A 328 -50.40 24.18 -23.78
C GLU A 328 -51.72 24.67 -23.17
N ALA A 329 -51.71 25.70 -22.32
CA ALA A 329 -52.93 26.34 -21.81
C ALA A 329 -53.57 27.34 -22.80
N SER A 330 -52.99 27.52 -24.00
CA SER A 330 -53.49 28.42 -25.05
C SER A 330 -54.02 27.69 -26.29
N ARG A 331 -54.15 26.36 -26.23
CA ARG A 331 -54.80 25.54 -27.27
C ARG A 331 -56.05 24.87 -26.69
N GLU A 332 -56.94 25.72 -26.17
CA GLU A 332 -58.39 25.52 -26.36
C GLU A 332 -58.75 25.76 -27.83
#